data_AF-A0A0C9VC55-F1
#
_entry.id   AF-A0A0C9VC55-F1
#
_cell.length_a   1.000
_cell.length_b   1.000
_cell.length_c   1.000
_cell.angle_alpha   90.00
_cell.angle_beta   90.00
_cell.angle_gamma   90.00
#
_symmetry.space_group_name_H-M   'P 1'
#
loop_
_entity.id
_entity.type
_entity.pdbx_description
1 polymer ?
#
loop_
_entity_poly.entity_id
_entity_poly.type
_entity_poly.pdbx_seq_one_letter_code
_entity_poly.pdbx_strand_id
1 'polypeptide(L)'
;TTNPNSLAHSSVFKGYVLPHLDRPNLSILLKSYVIKILIDSAKSDSVTATGVKFTHGDATYAVGANKEVIVSAGYCTQIPTDSKVLRPLGIDLKVDLPSVGTNMQDHAADISVSWGKSPRIGCFILKIIMPSRGNA
;
A
#
# COMPACT_ATOMS: atom_id res chain seq x y z
N THR A 1 9.63 8.47 -10.63
CA THR A 1 10.87 8.95 -11.28
C THR A 1 10.65 9.07 -12.77
N THR A 2 11.31 9.99 -13.46
CA THR A 2 11.13 10.21 -14.92
C THR A 2 12.23 9.50 -15.69
N ASN A 3 11.88 8.76 -16.74
CA ASN A 3 12.86 8.15 -17.63
C ASN A 3 13.55 9.26 -18.44
N PRO A 4 14.89 9.37 -18.42
CA PRO A 4 15.61 10.48 -19.06
C PRO A 4 15.52 10.49 -20.58
N ASN A 5 15.30 9.33 -21.21
CA ASN A 5 15.26 9.20 -22.67
C ASN A 5 13.86 9.43 -23.24
N SER A 6 12.82 8.97 -22.53
CA SER A 6 11.43 9.10 -23.00
C SER A 6 10.67 10.23 -22.31
N LEU A 7 11.25 10.84 -21.27
CA LEU A 7 10.61 11.82 -20.39
C LEU A 7 9.31 11.32 -19.74
N ALA A 8 9.01 10.03 -19.85
CA ALA A 8 7.81 9.42 -19.31
C ALA A 8 8.01 9.04 -17.84
N HIS A 9 6.92 9.06 -17.06
CA HIS A 9 6.95 8.53 -15.70
C HIS A 9 7.31 7.02 -15.71
N SER A 10 8.30 6.65 -14.91
CA SER A 10 8.71 5.29 -14.63
C SER A 10 7.85 4.69 -13.52
N SER A 11 7.11 3.64 -13.85
CA SER A 11 6.32 2.86 -12.90
C SER A 11 6.73 1.39 -12.94
N VAL A 12 6.49 0.66 -11.84
CA VAL A 12 6.77 -0.79 -11.76
C VAL A 12 6.05 -1.56 -12.87
N PHE A 13 4.80 -1.18 -13.17
CA PHE A 13 4.06 -1.79 -14.28
C PHE A 13 4.77 -1.62 -15.63
N LYS A 14 5.23 -0.41 -15.97
CA LYS A 14 5.94 -0.16 -17.24
C LYS A 14 7.27 -0.93 -17.33
N GLY A 15 7.97 -1.09 -16.21
CA GLY A 15 9.27 -1.77 -16.19
C GLY A 15 9.17 -3.30 -16.25
N TYR A 16 8.25 -3.89 -15.48
CA TYR A 16 8.24 -5.34 -15.26
C TYR A 16 7.11 -6.07 -15.98
N VAL A 17 5.96 -5.42 -16.13
CA VAL A 17 4.73 -6.07 -16.58
C VAL A 17 4.44 -5.77 -18.05
N LEU A 18 4.43 -4.49 -18.43
CA LEU A 18 4.09 -4.03 -19.77
C LEU A 18 4.89 -4.72 -20.89
N PRO A 19 6.22 -4.94 -20.77
CA PRO A 19 7.00 -5.61 -21.82
C PRO A 19 6.70 -7.11 -21.99
N HIS A 20 5.94 -7.71 -21.07
CA HIS A 20 5.73 -9.15 -20.99
C HIS A 20 4.24 -9.54 -21.06
N LEU A 21 3.36 -8.61 -21.41
CA LEU A 21 1.91 -8.85 -21.45
C LEU A 21 1.49 -9.94 -22.43
N ASP A 22 2.26 -10.14 -23.51
CA ASP A 22 1.93 -11.10 -24.57
C ASP A 22 2.25 -12.56 -24.16
N ARG A 23 2.80 -12.79 -22.97
CA ARG A 23 3.13 -14.14 -22.51
C ARG A 23 1.86 -14.91 -22.13
N PRO A 24 1.63 -16.11 -22.72
CA PRO A 24 0.39 -16.88 -22.47
C PRO A 24 0.28 -17.41 -21.04
N ASN A 25 1.38 -17.46 -20.29
CA ASN A 25 1.43 -17.91 -18.90
C ASN A 25 1.31 -16.77 -17.87
N LEU A 26 1.04 -15.53 -18.30
CA LEU A 26 0.80 -14.39 -17.43
C LEU A 26 -0.63 -13.88 -17.65
N SER A 27 -1.42 -13.87 -16.59
CA SER A 27 -2.78 -13.31 -16.61
C SER A 27 -2.89 -12.19 -15.58
N ILE A 28 -3.47 -11.06 -15.98
CA ILE A 28 -3.63 -9.89 -15.13
C ILE A 28 -5.09 -9.51 -15.10
N LEU A 29 -5.67 -9.55 -13.91
CA LEU A 29 -7.04 -9.16 -13.69
C LEU A 29 -7.09 -7.86 -12.89
N LEU A 30 -7.47 -6.78 -13.57
CA LEU A 30 -7.64 -5.47 -12.95
C LEU A 30 -8.98 -5.39 -12.22
N LYS A 31 -9.14 -4.36 -11.38
CA LYS A 31 -10.40 -4.06 -10.66
C LYS A 31 -10.94 -5.28 -9.90
N SER A 32 -10.04 -6.02 -9.26
CA SER A 32 -10.35 -7.23 -8.52
C SER A 32 -9.81 -7.12 -7.11
N TYR A 33 -10.70 -7.16 -6.12
CA TYR A 33 -10.32 -6.99 -4.72
C TYR A 33 -10.33 -8.33 -4.01
N VAL A 34 -9.17 -8.78 -3.53
CA VAL A 34 -9.05 -10.04 -2.79
C VAL A 34 -9.64 -9.87 -1.40
N ILE A 35 -10.63 -10.69 -1.06
CA ILE A 35 -11.36 -10.62 0.22
C ILE A 35 -10.98 -11.75 1.18
N LYS A 36 -10.44 -12.86 0.68
CA LYS A 36 -10.05 -14.01 1.52
C LYS A 36 -9.00 -14.89 0.86
N ILE A 37 -8.01 -15.34 1.63
CA ILE A 37 -7.11 -16.43 1.24
C ILE A 37 -7.78 -17.76 1.62
N LEU A 38 -7.81 -18.69 0.68
CA LEU A 38 -8.29 -20.05 0.92
C LEU A 38 -7.13 -20.86 1.51
N ILE A 39 -7.38 -21.46 2.68
CA ILE A 39 -6.37 -22.18 3.44
C ILE A 39 -6.91 -23.58 3.71
N ASP A 40 -6.11 -24.59 3.40
CA ASP A 40 -6.30 -25.97 3.83
C ASP A 40 -5.49 -26.23 5.11
N SER A 41 -6.14 -26.83 6.09
CA SER A 41 -5.61 -27.16 7.41
C SER A 41 -5.62 -28.68 7.66
N ALA A 42 -5.63 -29.51 6.61
CA ALA A 42 -5.62 -30.96 6.71
C ALA A 42 -4.35 -31.55 7.36
N LYS A 43 -3.26 -30.78 7.48
CA LYS A 43 -2.02 -31.20 8.15
C LYS A 43 -1.90 -30.47 9.49
N SER A 44 -1.85 -31.24 10.58
CA SER A 44 -1.91 -30.76 11.97
C SER A 44 -0.90 -29.66 12.32
N ASP A 45 0.23 -29.59 11.60
CA ASP A 45 1.36 -28.71 11.94
C ASP A 45 1.64 -27.64 10.88
N SER A 46 0.85 -27.56 9.79
CA SER A 46 1.10 -26.60 8.71
C SER A 46 -0.16 -26.24 7.94
N VAL A 47 -0.40 -24.94 7.79
CA VAL A 47 -1.44 -24.39 6.91
C VAL A 47 -0.91 -24.22 5.50
N THR A 48 -1.69 -24.64 4.51
CA THR A 48 -1.35 -24.46 3.09
C THR A 48 -2.34 -23.53 2.43
N ALA A 49 -1.87 -22.44 1.81
CA ALA A 49 -2.73 -21.58 0.99
C ALA A 49 -3.05 -22.28 -0.34
N THR A 50 -4.32 -22.49 -0.61
CA THR A 50 -4.81 -23.23 -1.80
C THR A 50 -5.42 -22.33 -2.86
N GLY A 51 -5.59 -21.04 -2.58
CA GLY A 51 -6.16 -20.09 -3.52
C GLY A 51 -6.63 -18.79 -2.87
N VAL A 52 -7.42 -18.02 -3.61
CA VAL A 52 -8.00 -16.75 -3.13
C VAL A 52 -9.45 -16.60 -3.58
N LYS A 53 -10.24 -15.90 -2.76
CA LYS A 53 -11.54 -15.34 -3.14
C LYS A 53 -11.40 -13.84 -3.36
N PHE A 54 -12.01 -13.35 -4.43
CA PHE A 54 -11.96 -11.94 -4.81
C PHE A 54 -13.30 -11.48 -5.37
N THR A 55 -13.57 -10.19 -5.29
CA THR A 55 -14.71 -9.55 -5.95
C THR A 55 -14.26 -8.98 -7.30
N HIS A 56 -15.12 -9.12 -8.31
CA HIS A 56 -14.91 -8.52 -9.62
C HIS A 56 -16.26 -8.10 -10.20
N GLY A 57 -16.44 -6.79 -10.41
CA GLY A 57 -17.77 -6.22 -10.60
C GLY A 57 -18.66 -6.52 -9.39
N ASP A 58 -19.87 -7.02 -9.62
CA ASP A 58 -20.86 -7.29 -8.57
C ASP A 58 -20.83 -8.75 -8.07
N ALA A 59 -19.86 -9.54 -8.50
CA ALA A 59 -19.77 -10.96 -8.20
C ALA A 59 -18.51 -11.33 -7.42
N THR A 60 -18.61 -12.41 -6.64
CA THR A 60 -17.48 -13.02 -5.92
C THR A 60 -17.03 -14.28 -6.65
N TYR A 61 -15.72 -14.40 -6.86
CA TYR A 61 -15.08 -15.51 -7.52
C TYR A 61 -14.05 -16.17 -6.61
N ALA A 62 -13.67 -17.40 -6.94
CA ALA A 62 -12.60 -18.14 -6.29
C ALA A 62 -11.64 -18.69 -7.35
N VAL A 63 -10.34 -18.59 -7.10
CA VAL A 63 -9.30 -19.18 -7.94
C VAL A 63 -8.34 -19.99 -7.09
N GLY A 64 -8.02 -21.20 -7.56
CA GLY A 64 -7.06 -22.09 -6.91
C GLY A 64 -5.62 -21.75 -7.32
N ALA A 65 -4.68 -21.98 -6.40
CA ALA A 65 -3.25 -21.87 -6.63
C ALA A 65 -2.59 -23.24 -6.47
N ASN A 66 -1.90 -23.70 -7.51
CA ASN A 66 -1.24 -25.01 -7.52
C ASN A 66 0.10 -25.03 -6.77
N LYS A 67 0.68 -23.86 -6.50
CA LYS A 67 2.00 -23.73 -5.86
C LYS A 67 1.93 -22.80 -4.66
N GLU A 68 1.71 -21.51 -4.92
CA GLU A 68 1.85 -20.47 -3.91
C GLU A 68 0.82 -19.35 -4.10
N VAL A 69 0.48 -18.68 -3.00
CA VAL A 69 -0.28 -17.44 -2.98
C VAL A 69 0.64 -16.35 -2.43
N ILE A 70 0.95 -15.35 -3.25
CA ILE A 70 1.84 -14.24 -2.87
C ILE A 70 0.98 -13.01 -2.56
N VAL A 71 1.13 -12.45 -1.36
CA VAL A 71 0.39 -11.25 -0.93
C VAL A 71 1.26 -10.02 -1.19
N SER A 72 0.82 -9.14 -2.08
CA SER A 72 1.50 -7.88 -2.42
C SER A 72 0.53 -6.70 -2.47
N ALA A 73 -0.45 -6.69 -1.55
CA ALA A 73 -1.53 -5.70 -1.51
C ALA A 73 -1.17 -4.38 -0.78
N GLY A 74 0.05 -4.29 -0.23
CA GLY A 74 0.50 -3.15 0.56
C GLY A 74 0.15 -3.26 2.05
N TYR A 75 0.51 -2.24 2.83
CA TYR A 75 0.41 -2.29 4.29
C TYR A 75 -0.97 -1.94 4.86
N CYS A 76 -1.82 -1.20 4.12
CA CYS A 76 -3.15 -0.79 4.57
C CYS A 76 -4.22 -1.88 4.43
N THR A 77 -3.96 -2.91 3.62
CA THR A 77 -4.88 -4.03 3.40
C THR A 77 -4.53 -5.14 4.38
N GLN A 78 -4.74 -4.90 5.67
CA GLN A 78 -4.37 -5.87 6.70
C GLN A 78 -5.42 -6.98 6.76
N ILE A 79 -4.97 -8.22 6.63
CA ILE A 79 -5.72 -9.40 7.04
C ILE A 79 -5.32 -9.65 8.49
N PRO A 80 -6.13 -9.27 9.49
CA PRO A 80 -5.77 -9.47 10.88
C PRO A 80 -5.68 -10.97 11.18
N THR A 81 -4.67 -11.37 11.94
CA THR A 81 -4.47 -12.77 12.39
C THR A 81 -4.34 -12.88 13.91
N ASP A 82 -4.64 -11.80 14.64
CA ASP A 82 -4.69 -11.81 16.11
C ASP A 82 -5.99 -12.43 16.58
N SER A 83 -5.88 -13.50 17.38
CA SER A 83 -7.02 -14.17 18.01
C SER A 83 -7.93 -13.24 18.82
N LYS A 84 -7.39 -12.19 19.45
CA LYS A 84 -8.17 -11.21 20.23
C LYS A 84 -9.05 -10.34 19.35
N VAL A 85 -8.65 -10.11 18.10
CA VAL A 85 -9.42 -9.34 17.11
C VAL A 85 -10.39 -10.26 16.36
N LEU A 86 -9.94 -11.47 16.00
CA LEU A 86 -10.72 -12.38 15.15
C LEU A 86 -11.85 -13.10 15.88
N ARG A 87 -11.63 -13.56 17.12
CA ARG A 87 -12.64 -14.34 17.87
C ARG A 87 -13.93 -13.55 18.16
N PRO A 88 -13.88 -12.28 18.59
CA PRO A 88 -15.10 -11.47 18.77
C PRO A 88 -15.88 -11.24 17.48
N LEU A 89 -15.21 -11.31 16.31
CA LEU A 89 -15.83 -11.18 14.99
C LEU A 89 -16.38 -12.50 14.44
N GLY A 90 -16.28 -13.60 15.21
CA GLY A 90 -16.73 -14.93 14.78
C GLY A 90 -15.88 -15.53 13.65
N ILE A 91 -14.66 -15.05 13.45
CA ILE A 91 -13.75 -15.53 12.41
C ILE A 91 -12.92 -16.68 12.96
N ASP A 92 -12.95 -17.82 12.27
CA ASP A 92 -12.15 -19.00 12.62
C ASP A 92 -10.64 -18.71 12.49
N LEU A 93 -9.92 -18.96 13.57
CA LEU A 93 -8.49 -18.69 13.69
C LEU A 93 -7.70 -19.86 13.11
N LYS A 94 -7.02 -19.64 11.98
CA LYS A 94 -6.18 -20.66 11.35
C LYS A 94 -4.76 -20.69 11.91
N VAL A 95 -4.16 -19.51 12.09
CA VAL A 95 -2.84 -19.32 12.71
C VAL A 95 -2.91 -18.05 13.53
N ASP A 96 -2.49 -18.12 14.80
CA ASP A 96 -2.41 -16.95 15.67
C ASP A 96 -1.07 -16.25 15.44
N LEU A 97 -1.11 -15.11 14.73
CA LEU A 97 0.04 -14.25 14.52
C LEU A 97 -0.33 -12.84 14.96
N PRO A 98 -0.20 -12.53 16.27
CA PRO A 98 -0.64 -11.24 16.82
C PRO A 98 0.20 -10.07 16.31
N SER A 99 1.41 -10.32 15.80
CA SER A 99 2.28 -9.27 15.24
C SER A 99 1.81 -8.77 13.87
N VAL A 100 0.99 -9.52 13.14
CA VAL A 100 0.53 -9.11 11.80
C VAL A 100 -0.40 -7.90 11.94
N GLY A 101 -0.09 -6.86 11.19
CA GLY A 101 -0.80 -5.58 11.26
C GLY A 101 -0.32 -4.63 12.36
N THR A 102 0.54 -5.12 13.26
CA THR A 102 1.27 -4.27 14.22
C THR A 102 2.54 -3.71 13.59
N ASN A 103 3.21 -2.78 14.29
CA ASN A 103 4.46 -2.16 13.82
C ASN A 103 4.33 -1.46 12.46
N MET A 104 3.17 -0.83 12.22
CA MET A 104 3.02 0.08 11.08
C MET A 104 3.89 1.31 11.29
N GLN A 105 4.80 1.54 10.36
CA GLN A 105 5.67 2.71 10.33
C GLN A 105 5.37 3.48 9.05
N ASP A 106 5.29 4.79 9.19
CA ASP A 106 5.20 5.72 8.08
C ASP A 106 6.14 6.88 8.38
N HIS A 107 6.48 7.64 7.35
CA HIS A 107 7.17 8.89 7.55
C HIS A 107 6.14 9.97 7.85
N ALA A 108 6.40 10.81 8.86
CA ALA A 108 5.60 12.01 9.06
C ALA A 108 5.63 12.83 7.76
N ALA A 109 4.46 13.05 7.17
CA ALA A 109 4.36 13.77 5.92
C ALA A 109 4.88 15.20 6.10
N ASP A 110 5.93 15.49 5.34
CA ASP A 110 6.51 16.78 4.95
C ASP A 110 6.23 18.00 5.85
N ILE A 111 7.27 18.54 6.47
CA ILE A 111 7.27 19.91 6.99
C ILE A 111 7.61 20.82 5.81
N SER A 112 6.58 21.22 5.06
CA SER A 112 6.76 22.07 3.89
C SER A 112 7.06 23.51 4.33
N VAL A 113 8.26 24.00 4.04
CA VAL A 113 8.62 25.42 4.18
C VAL A 113 8.62 26.05 2.80
N SER A 114 7.69 26.97 2.56
CA SER A 114 7.63 27.75 1.32
C SER A 114 8.31 29.10 1.50
N TRP A 115 9.13 29.51 0.54
CA TRP A 115 9.69 30.86 0.48
C TRP A 115 9.26 31.56 -0.81
N GLY A 116 8.78 32.80 -0.68
CA GLY A 116 8.42 33.64 -1.81
C GLY A 116 9.65 34.27 -2.44
N LYS A 117 9.94 33.97 -3.71
CA LYS A 117 10.94 34.72 -4.47
C LYS A 117 10.37 36.09 -4.84
N SER A 118 10.87 37.16 -4.22
CA SER A 118 10.57 38.53 -4.65
C SER A 118 11.15 38.75 -6.07
N PRO A 119 10.36 39.23 -7.04
CA PRO A 119 10.88 39.62 -8.34
C PRO A 119 11.75 40.87 -8.12
N ARG A 120 13.07 40.72 -8.30
CA ARG A 120 14.06 41.77 -8.05
C ARG A 120 13.67 43.09 -8.72
N ILE A 121 13.30 44.08 -7.91
CA ILE A 121 13.78 45.47 -8.07
C ILE A 121 14.70 45.69 -6.88
N GLY A 122 15.96 46.05 -7.16
CA GLY A 122 17.01 46.14 -6.15
C GLY A 122 16.67 47.14 -5.05
N CYS A 123 16.44 46.65 -3.83
CA CYS A 123 16.68 47.38 -2.59
C CYS A 123 16.63 46.40 -1.42
N PHE A 124 17.75 46.20 -0.72
CA PHE A 124 17.75 45.54 0.58
C PHE A 124 17.32 46.58 1.63
N ILE A 125 16.07 46.50 2.09
CA ILE A 125 15.69 47.11 3.38
C ILE A 125 15.36 45.96 4.33
N LEU A 126 16.27 45.73 5.26
CA LEU A 126 16.07 44.84 6.40
C LEU A 126 14.96 45.44 7.28
N LYS A 127 13.72 44.96 7.13
CA LYS A 127 12.62 45.35 8.01
C LYS A 127 12.58 44.41 9.22
N ILE A 128 13.36 44.74 10.25
CA ILE A 128 13.18 44.15 11.58
C ILE A 128 11.86 44.71 12.12
N ILE A 129 10.82 43.88 12.21
CA ILE A 129 9.59 44.23 12.91
C ILE A 129 9.92 44.22 14.41
N MET A 130 10.14 45.40 14.99
CA MET A 130 10.12 45.57 16.44
C MET A 130 8.67 45.76 16.90
N PRO A 131 8.23 45.10 17.99
CA PRO A 131 6.93 45.38 18.59
C PRO A 131 6.95 46.80 19.16
N SER A 132 5.95 47.62 18.82
CA SER A 132 5.82 48.98 19.34
C SER A 132 5.66 48.91 20.87
N ARG A 133 6.61 49.52 21.60
CA ARG A 133 6.40 49.88 23.00
C ARG A 133 5.24 50.88 23.07
N GLY A 134 4.10 50.45 23.62
CA GLY A 134 3.10 51.37 24.15
C GLY A 134 3.65 51.97 25.44
N ASN A 135 3.72 53.29 25.52
CA ASN A 135 4.08 54.03 26.73
C ASN A 135 2.83 54.77 27.24
N ALA A 136 2.68 54.70 28.57
CA ALA A 136 1.94 55.58 29.49
C ALA A 136 0.41 55.64 29.34
#